data_AF-A0A0X8JCI6-F1
#
_entry.id   AF-A0A0X8JCI6-F1
#
_cell.length_a   1.000
_cell.length_b   1.000
_cell.length_c   1.000
_cell.angle_alpha   90.00
_cell.angle_beta   90.00
_cell.angle_gamma   90.00
#
_symmetry.space_group_name_H-M   'P 1'
#
loop_
_entity.id
_entity.type
_entity.pdbx_description
1 polymer ?
#
loop_
_entity_poly.entity_id
_entity_poly.type
_entity_poly.pdbx_seq_one_letter_code
_entity_poly.pdbx_strand_id
1 'polypeptide(L)'
;MGAMLGMGNSTSSTLVKMLQEDSSQYRWTAAITASQSAASYELASETSVMPIGGFTGSGSSPTLAQFKTWVEEGEIHYYIVSDAGQGGMGGDQSTASAIQSWVEENFTAQTVDGVTVYDLTSSSSS
;
A
#
# COMPACT_ATOMS: atom_id res chain seq x y z
N MET A 1 28.94 15.74 -4.83
CA MET A 1 27.61 16.36 -4.69
C MET A 1 26.71 15.34 -3.98
N GLY A 2 25.94 15.57 -2.91
CA GLY A 2 25.58 16.72 -2.11
C GLY A 2 24.96 16.19 -0.79
N ALA A 3 24.85 17.06 0.21
CA ALA A 3 24.68 16.71 1.62
C ALA A 3 23.28 16.22 2.05
N MET A 4 23.28 15.30 3.01
CA MET A 4 22.53 15.28 4.29
C MET A 4 21.32 16.24 4.42
N LEU A 5 20.11 15.67 4.53
CA LEU A 5 18.84 16.16 5.13
C LEU A 5 17.84 15.00 4.93
N GLY A 6 17.18 14.35 5.87
CA GLY A 6 16.88 14.59 7.26
C GLY A 6 15.55 13.88 7.52
N MET A 7 15.59 12.79 8.30
CA MET A 7 14.54 12.30 9.20
C MET A 7 13.07 12.47 8.76
N GLY A 8 12.45 11.40 8.25
CA GLY A 8 11.00 11.32 8.11
C GLY A 8 10.51 10.04 7.43
N ASN A 9 10.41 8.96 8.21
CA ASN A 9 9.85 7.64 7.86
C ASN A 9 10.71 6.81 6.88
N SER A 10 11.61 6.00 7.44
CA SER A 10 12.44 5.00 6.75
C SER A 10 11.62 4.22 5.71
N THR A 11 11.61 4.66 4.45
CA THR A 11 11.22 3.79 3.33
C THR A 11 12.34 2.78 3.21
N SER A 12 12.16 1.65 3.86
CA SER A 12 13.19 0.64 4.01
C SER A 12 13.66 0.18 2.64
N SER A 13 14.97 0.22 2.41
CA SER A 13 15.55 -0.17 1.11
C SER A 13 15.14 -1.58 0.68
N THR A 14 14.85 -2.47 1.62
CA THR A 14 14.28 -3.79 1.40
C THR A 14 12.88 -3.72 0.79
N LEU A 15 12.00 -2.89 1.35
CA LEU A 15 10.64 -2.68 0.86
C LEU A 15 10.65 -2.06 -0.54
N VAL A 16 11.52 -1.07 -0.76
CA VAL A 16 11.73 -0.46 -2.09
C VAL A 16 12.16 -1.50 -3.12
N LYS A 17 13.12 -2.37 -2.79
CA LYS A 17 13.56 -3.44 -3.69
C LYS A 17 12.45 -4.45 -3.99
N MET A 18 11.67 -4.85 -2.97
CA MET A 18 10.52 -5.72 -3.17
C MET A 18 9.49 -5.11 -4.12
N LEU A 19 9.23 -3.80 -4.00
CA LEU A 19 8.33 -3.11 -4.92
C LEU A 19 8.87 -3.06 -6.35
N GLN A 20 10.20 -2.98 -6.52
CA GLN A 20 10.87 -2.94 -7.82
C GLN A 20 10.96 -4.31 -8.52
N GLU A 21 11.17 -5.41 -7.79
CA GLU A 21 11.46 -6.73 -8.38
C GLU A 21 10.38 -7.19 -9.37
N ASP A 22 9.12 -6.92 -9.07
CA ASP A 22 8.00 -7.32 -9.92
C ASP A 22 7.21 -6.12 -10.48
N SER A 23 7.80 -4.94 -10.46
CA SER A 23 7.06 -3.72 -10.76
C SER A 23 6.49 -3.65 -12.17
N SER A 24 7.12 -4.35 -13.10
CA SER A 24 6.71 -4.41 -14.51
C SER A 24 5.56 -5.38 -14.78
N GLN A 25 5.24 -6.27 -13.85
CA GLN A 25 4.19 -7.29 -14.02
C GLN A 25 2.82 -6.79 -13.58
N TYR A 26 2.79 -5.79 -12.70
CA TYR A 26 1.59 -5.28 -12.06
C TYR A 26 1.37 -3.82 -12.44
N ARG A 27 0.11 -3.42 -12.52
CA ARG A 27 -0.23 -2.01 -12.71
C ARG A 27 0.12 -1.18 -11.47
N TRP A 28 -0.08 -1.77 -10.29
CA TRP A 28 0.29 -1.19 -9.01
C TRP A 28 1.12 -2.18 -8.22
N THR A 29 2.34 -1.77 -7.90
CA THR A 29 3.28 -2.62 -7.16
C THR A 29 2.87 -2.77 -5.70
N ALA A 30 2.25 -1.74 -5.16
CA ALA A 30 1.63 -1.83 -3.85
C ALA A 30 0.42 -0.92 -3.75
N ALA A 31 -0.48 -1.27 -2.85
CA ALA A 31 -1.50 -0.37 -2.34
C ALA A 31 -1.24 -0.08 -0.87
N ILE A 32 -1.41 1.17 -0.45
CA ILE A 32 -1.07 1.62 0.90
C ILE A 32 -2.15 2.51 1.49
N THR A 33 -2.52 2.23 2.73
CA THR A 33 -3.52 3.01 3.47
C THR A 33 -2.90 4.28 4.05
N ALA A 34 -2.61 5.25 3.20
CA ALA A 34 -2.32 6.66 3.49
C ALA A 34 -1.72 7.33 2.24
N SER A 35 -2.34 8.41 1.77
CA SER A 35 -1.84 9.16 0.61
C SER A 35 -0.44 9.75 0.80
N GLN A 36 -0.12 10.23 2.01
CA GLN A 36 1.18 10.85 2.31
C GLN A 36 2.33 9.84 2.34
N SER A 37 2.07 8.63 2.84
CA SER A 37 3.02 7.52 2.80
C SER A 37 3.22 7.04 1.36
N ALA A 38 2.16 6.89 0.56
CA ALA A 38 2.23 6.43 -0.83
C ALA A 38 3.19 7.25 -1.70
N ALA A 39 3.07 8.59 -1.65
CA ALA A 39 3.92 9.48 -2.43
C ALA A 39 5.41 9.33 -2.06
N SER A 40 5.70 9.07 -0.78
CA SER A 40 7.07 8.85 -0.31
C SER A 40 7.65 7.54 -0.83
N TYR A 41 6.85 6.46 -0.87
CA TYR A 41 7.25 5.19 -1.46
C TYR A 41 7.42 5.29 -2.97
N GLU A 42 6.49 5.90 -3.69
CA GLU A 42 6.57 6.07 -5.16
C GLU A 42 7.83 6.82 -5.58
N LEU A 43 8.20 7.89 -4.85
CA LEU A 43 9.44 8.63 -5.11
C LEU A 43 10.71 7.81 -4.78
N ALA A 44 10.63 6.90 -3.81
CA ALA A 44 11.77 6.09 -3.37
C ALA A 44 11.96 4.83 -4.22
N SER A 45 10.87 4.17 -4.62
CA SER A 45 10.88 2.96 -5.44
C SER A 45 10.81 3.24 -6.93
N GLU A 46 10.37 4.43 -7.33
CA GLU A 46 10.06 4.77 -8.72
C GLU A 46 9.01 3.82 -9.33
N THR A 47 8.10 3.29 -8.48
CA THR A 47 7.04 2.37 -8.87
C THR A 47 5.66 2.94 -8.59
N SER A 48 4.65 2.49 -9.34
CA SER A 48 3.26 2.92 -9.11
C SER A 48 2.69 2.34 -7.82
N VAL A 49 2.47 3.21 -6.83
CA VAL A 49 1.86 2.85 -5.56
C VAL A 49 0.46 3.45 -5.47
N MET A 50 -0.53 2.61 -5.20
CA MET A 50 -1.93 3.03 -5.06
C MET A 50 -2.21 3.57 -3.65
N PRO A 51 -2.56 4.85 -3.49
CA PRO A 51 -3.04 5.35 -2.22
C PRO A 51 -4.49 4.90 -1.98
N ILE A 52 -4.74 4.28 -0.82
CA ILE A 52 -6.08 3.92 -0.35
C ILE A 52 -6.47 4.88 0.78
N GLY A 53 -7.55 5.62 0.56
CA GLY A 53 -8.06 6.59 1.53
C GLY A 53 -7.42 7.97 1.39
N GLY A 54 -8.25 9.01 1.45
CA GLY A 54 -7.87 10.41 1.40
C GLY A 54 -8.84 11.25 2.21
N PHE A 55 -8.34 12.35 2.78
CA PHE A 55 -9.03 13.22 3.74
C PHE A 55 -10.28 13.94 3.19
N THR A 56 -10.60 13.73 1.92
CA THR A 56 -11.72 14.36 1.23
C THR A 56 -12.29 13.33 0.27
N GLY A 57 -13.50 12.83 0.53
CA GLY A 57 -14.28 11.96 -0.36
C GLY A 57 -14.70 12.65 -1.67
N SER A 58 -13.75 13.31 -2.33
CA SER A 58 -13.91 14.22 -3.47
C SER A 58 -13.11 13.77 -4.69
N GLY A 59 -12.39 12.64 -4.60
CA GLY A 59 -11.66 12.03 -5.70
C GLY A 59 -11.76 10.51 -5.59
N SER A 60 -12.02 9.87 -6.73
CA SER A 60 -12.29 8.45 -6.96
C SER A 60 -11.39 7.50 -6.17
N SER A 61 -11.67 7.31 -4.88
CA SER A 61 -11.03 6.25 -4.08
C SER A 61 -11.74 4.94 -4.39
N PRO A 62 -10.99 3.84 -4.58
CA PRO A 62 -11.61 2.57 -4.88
C PRO A 62 -12.50 2.11 -3.74
N THR A 63 -13.64 1.51 -4.10
CA THR A 63 -14.44 0.79 -3.12
C THR A 63 -13.79 -0.56 -2.80
N LEU A 64 -14.17 -1.19 -1.68
CA LEU A 64 -13.74 -2.55 -1.36
C LEU A 64 -13.95 -3.52 -2.54
N ALA A 65 -15.09 -3.41 -3.24
CA ALA A 65 -15.40 -4.28 -4.36
C ALA A 65 -14.45 -4.06 -5.56
N GLN A 66 -14.11 -2.79 -5.86
CA GLN A 66 -13.13 -2.48 -6.90
C GLN A 66 -11.73 -2.95 -6.52
N PHE A 67 -11.34 -2.75 -5.26
CA PHE A 67 -10.05 -3.24 -4.76
C PHE A 67 -9.94 -4.77 -4.90
N LYS A 68 -10.98 -5.51 -4.49
CA LYS A 68 -11.03 -6.97 -4.68
C LYS A 68 -10.89 -7.36 -6.15
N THR A 69 -11.60 -6.68 -7.04
CA THR A 69 -11.52 -6.93 -8.48
C THR A 69 -10.09 -6.76 -8.98
N TRP A 70 -9.40 -5.68 -8.60
CA TRP A 70 -8.01 -5.44 -9.00
C TRP A 70 -7.03 -6.45 -8.43
N VAL A 71 -7.29 -6.97 -7.22
CA VAL A 71 -6.50 -8.07 -6.65
C VAL A 71 -6.75 -9.37 -7.42
N GLU A 72 -8.00 -9.70 -7.72
CA GLU A 72 -8.37 -10.89 -8.48
C GLU A 72 -7.86 -10.84 -9.93
N GLU A 73 -7.85 -9.67 -10.56
CA GLU A 73 -7.25 -9.46 -11.89
C GLU A 73 -5.72 -9.42 -11.87
N GLY A 74 -5.10 -9.45 -10.70
CA GLY A 74 -3.64 -9.34 -10.57
C GLY A 74 -3.11 -7.98 -11.01
N GLU A 75 -3.88 -6.90 -10.82
CA GLU A 75 -3.40 -5.53 -11.04
C GLU A 75 -2.58 -5.00 -9.85
N ILE A 76 -2.75 -5.57 -8.64
CA ILE A 76 -2.08 -5.14 -7.41
C ILE A 76 -1.22 -6.28 -6.84
N HIS A 77 0.06 -6.02 -6.60
CA HIS A 77 0.97 -7.01 -6.02
C HIS A 77 0.91 -7.05 -4.49
N TYR A 78 1.32 -5.97 -3.82
CA TYR A 78 1.40 -5.92 -2.36
C TYR A 78 0.36 -4.97 -1.74
N TYR A 79 0.00 -5.22 -0.49
CA TYR A 79 -0.76 -4.29 0.34
C TYR A 79 0.05 -3.92 1.58
N ILE A 80 0.35 -2.63 1.75
CA ILE A 80 1.16 -2.10 2.84
C ILE A 80 0.25 -1.45 3.87
N VAL A 81 0.28 -1.95 5.09
CA VAL A 81 -0.39 -1.30 6.23
C VAL A 81 0.55 -0.25 6.80
N SER A 82 0.13 1.01 6.71
CA SER A 82 0.81 2.12 7.38
C SER A 82 0.27 2.29 8.79
N ASP A 83 1.13 2.13 9.79
CA ASP A 83 0.80 2.45 11.19
C ASP A 83 0.53 3.96 11.40
N ALA A 84 0.86 4.80 10.40
CA ALA A 84 0.63 6.24 10.37
C ALA A 84 -0.86 6.68 10.45
N GLY A 85 -1.80 5.75 10.65
CA GLY A 85 -3.23 5.95 10.46
C GLY A 85 -4.13 5.77 11.67
N GLN A 86 -3.64 5.65 12.90
CA GLN A 86 -4.50 5.69 14.10
C GLN A 86 -4.75 7.13 14.62
N GLY A 87 -4.40 8.16 13.83
CA GLY A 87 -4.50 9.58 14.21
C GLY A 87 -5.14 10.53 13.19
N GLY A 88 -5.71 10.03 12.09
CA GLY A 88 -6.32 10.86 11.04
C GLY A 88 -7.82 11.03 11.21
N MET A 89 -8.23 12.04 11.98
CA MET A 89 -9.62 12.41 12.21
C MET A 89 -10.24 13.01 10.93
N GLY A 90 -10.81 12.17 10.05
CA GLY A 90 -11.71 12.61 8.97
C GLY A 90 -11.33 12.16 7.55
N GLY A 91 -12.07 11.20 7.01
CA GLY A 91 -12.01 10.78 5.60
C GLY A 91 -12.11 9.27 5.49
N ASP A 92 -13.17 8.77 4.84
CA ASP A 92 -13.50 7.38 4.45
C ASP A 92 -12.75 6.20 5.14
N GLN A 93 -12.51 6.29 6.45
CA GLN A 93 -11.86 5.24 7.25
C GLN A 93 -12.58 3.91 7.07
N SER A 94 -13.90 3.95 6.85
CA SER A 94 -14.73 2.78 6.61
C SER A 94 -14.25 1.90 5.44
N THR A 95 -13.82 2.49 4.32
CA THR A 95 -13.38 1.70 3.15
C THR A 95 -11.96 1.17 3.32
N ALA A 96 -11.04 2.02 3.79
CA ALA A 96 -9.67 1.64 4.08
C ALA A 96 -9.61 0.49 5.11
N SER A 97 -10.35 0.62 6.21
CA SER A 97 -10.48 -0.42 7.24
C SER A 97 -11.14 -1.69 6.70
N ALA A 98 -12.18 -1.58 5.86
CA ALA A 98 -12.80 -2.76 5.26
C ALA A 98 -11.88 -3.51 4.28
N ILE A 99 -11.06 -2.79 3.52
CA ILE A 99 -10.02 -3.38 2.67
C ILE A 99 -8.98 -4.07 3.53
N GLN A 100 -8.47 -3.37 4.55
CA GLN A 100 -7.47 -3.93 5.46
C GLN A 100 -7.96 -5.23 6.10
N SER A 101 -9.15 -5.24 6.71
CA SER A 101 -9.69 -6.45 7.35
C SER A 101 -9.87 -7.59 6.36
N TRP A 102 -10.37 -7.30 5.15
CA TRP A 102 -10.48 -8.34 4.13
C TRP A 102 -9.11 -8.89 3.72
N VAL A 103 -8.10 -8.03 3.54
CA VAL A 103 -6.74 -8.46 3.21
C VAL A 103 -6.16 -9.30 4.34
N GLU A 104 -6.33 -8.88 5.59
CA GLU A 104 -5.89 -9.59 6.78
C GLU A 104 -6.52 -10.97 6.94
N GLU A 105 -7.78 -11.12 6.54
CA GLU A 105 -8.50 -12.40 6.59
C GLU A 105 -8.17 -13.33 5.42
N ASN A 106 -7.73 -12.79 4.27
CA ASN A 106 -7.54 -13.57 3.03
C ASN A 106 -6.06 -13.79 2.68
N PHE A 107 -5.14 -12.99 3.21
CA PHE A 107 -3.72 -13.04 2.86
C PHE A 107 -2.83 -13.07 4.10
N THR A 108 -1.58 -13.47 3.89
CA THR A 108 -0.60 -13.60 4.99
C THR A 108 0.15 -12.29 5.19
N ALA A 109 0.15 -11.80 6.43
CA ALA A 109 0.95 -10.66 6.85
C ALA A 109 2.45 -11.03 6.86
N GLN A 110 3.27 -10.18 6.26
CA GLN A 110 4.72 -10.24 6.28
C GLN A 110 5.27 -8.94 6.85
N THR A 111 6.14 -9.02 7.86
CA THR A 111 6.79 -7.83 8.39
C THR A 111 8.11 -7.60 7.68
N VAL A 112 8.20 -6.51 6.93
CA VAL A 112 9.41 -6.09 6.22
C VAL A 112 9.91 -4.81 6.88
N ASP A 113 11.04 -4.91 7.59
CA ASP A 113 11.72 -3.75 8.21
C ASP A 113 10.82 -2.96 9.19
N GLY A 114 9.90 -3.65 9.87
CA GLY A 114 8.95 -3.05 10.81
C GLY A 114 7.65 -2.55 10.18
N VAL A 115 7.47 -2.72 8.87
CA VAL A 115 6.22 -2.42 8.15
C VAL A 115 5.49 -3.73 7.83
N THR A 116 4.18 -3.76 8.05
CA THR A 116 3.35 -4.92 7.69
C THR A 116 2.92 -4.84 6.23
N VAL A 117 3.25 -5.88 5.46
CA VAL A 117 3.00 -6.02 4.03
C VAL A 117 2.24 -7.33 3.81
N TYR A 118 1.23 -7.34 2.94
CA TYR A 118 0.49 -8.52 2.55
C TYR A 118 0.70 -8.76 1.07
N ASP A 119 0.99 -9.99 0.69
CA ASP A 119 1.09 -10.38 -0.71
C ASP A 119 -0.30 -10.76 -1.23
N LEU A 120 -0.82 -9.96 -2.16
CA LEU A 120 -2.15 -10.15 -2.76
C LEU A 120 -2.14 -11.13 -3.94
N THR A 121 -0.94 -11.51 -4.41
CA THR A 121 -0.74 -12.44 -5.53
C THR A 121 -0.61 -13.87 -5.07
N SER A 122 -0.20 -14.07 -3.81
CA SER A 122 -0.20 -15.34 -3.11
C SER A 122 -1.61 -15.82 -2.74
N SER A 123 -2.63 -15.53 -3.58
CA SER A 123 -4.05 -15.77 -3.34
C SER A 123 -4.29 -17.03 -2.52
N SER A 124 -5.04 -16.88 -1.42
CA SER A 124 -5.48 -17.94 -0.53
C SER A 124 -5.82 -19.19 -1.32
N SER A 125 -4.96 -20.19 -1.15
CA SER A 125 -5.09 -21.60 -1.51
C SER A 125 -6.29 -21.98 -2.39
N SER A 126 -5.94 -22.55 -3.55
CA SER A 126 -6.67 -23.49 -4.41
C SER A 126 -7.93 -24.17 -3.87
#